data_AF-A0A7C5WD00-F1
#
_entry.id   AF-A0A7C5WD00-F1
#
_cell.length_a   1.000
_cell.length_b   1.000
_cell.length_c   1.000
_cell.angle_alpha   90.00
_cell.angle_beta   90.00
_cell.angle_gamma   90.00
#
_symmetry.space_group_name_H-M   'P 1'
#
loop_
_entity.id
_entity.type
_entity.pdbx_description
1 polymer ?
#
loop_
_entity_poly.entity_id
_entity_poly.type
_entity_poly.pdbx_seq_one_letter_code
_entity_poly.pdbx_strand_id
1 'polypeptide(L)' 'MNWQSLAYLSFGTALVVLFLWIIVHFYRPKRKGHVEEPKYKMLDDDQDQL' A
#
# COMPACT_ATOMS: atom_id res chain seq x y z
N MET A 1 15.71 32.05 -9.58
CA MET A 1 15.84 31.10 -8.46
C MET A 1 17.27 30.59 -8.45
N ASN A 2 17.95 30.70 -7.32
CA ASN A 2 19.31 30.23 -7.09
C ASN A 2 19.41 28.70 -7.23
N TRP A 3 20.53 28.22 -7.78
CA TRP A 3 20.77 26.81 -8.08
C TRP A 3 20.59 25.90 -6.85
N GLN A 4 21.03 26.36 -5.69
CA GLN A 4 20.87 25.66 -4.41
C GLN A 4 19.40 25.44 -4.06
N SER A 5 18.55 26.47 -4.21
CA SER A 5 17.12 26.36 -3.92
C SER A 5 16.41 25.39 -4.86
N LEU A 6 16.83 25.32 -6.13
CA LEU A 6 16.31 24.34 -7.07
C LEU A 6 16.68 22.91 -6.65
N ALA A 7 17.93 22.69 -6.22
CA ALA A 7 18.42 21.39 -5.77
C ALA A 7 17.68 20.89 -4.51
N TYR A 8 17.47 21.77 -3.52
CA TYR A 8 16.72 21.42 -2.31
C TYR A 8 15.26 21.09 -2.63
N LEU A 9 14.61 21.87 -3.50
CA LEU A 9 13.25 21.59 -3.94
C LEU A 9 13.13 20.27 -4.70
N SER A 10 14.06 19.98 -5.62
CA SER A 10 14.04 18.71 -6.36
C SER A 10 14.30 17.52 -5.45
N PHE A 11 15.21 17.66 -4.48
CA PHE A 11 15.52 16.59 -3.54
C PHE A 11 14.35 16.29 -2.60
N GLY A 12 13.74 17.32 -2.02
CA GLY A 12 12.54 17.16 -1.19
C GLY A 12 11.39 16.54 -1.98
N THR A 13 11.16 17.01 -3.21
CA THR A 13 10.13 16.45 -4.10
C THR A 13 10.39 14.97 -4.43
N ALA A 14 11.63 14.60 -4.70
CA ALA A 14 12.02 13.21 -4.97
C ALA A 14 11.72 12.29 -3.79
N LEU A 15 11.97 12.73 -2.55
CA LEU A 15 11.61 11.97 -1.35
C LEU A 15 10.10 11.72 -1.25
N VAL A 16 9.27 12.74 -1.50
CA VAL A 16 7.81 12.61 -1.45
C VAL A 16 7.31 11.62 -2.51
N VAL A 17 7.82 11.74 -3.75
CA VAL A 17 7.46 10.83 -4.84
C VAL A 17 7.88 9.39 -4.53
N LEU A 18 9.08 9.18 -4.00
CA LEU A 18 9.56 7.86 -3.58
C LEU A 18 8.66 7.26 -2.50
N PHE A 19 8.26 8.05 -1.51
CA PHE A 19 7.39 7.60 -0.43
C PHE A 19 6.00 7.22 -0.93
N LEU A 20 5.40 8.06 -1.78
CA LEU A 20 4.12 7.75 -2.42
C LEU A 20 4.20 6.49 -3.28
N TRP A 21 5.31 6.29 -4.01
CA TRP A 21 5.52 5.09 -4.79
C TRP A 21 5.57 3.84 -3.92
N ILE A 22 6.28 3.87 -2.79
CA ILE A 22 6.33 2.74 -1.84
C ILE A 22 4.92 2.43 -1.32
N ILE A 23 4.16 3.44 -0.89
CA ILE A 23 2.78 3.24 -0.41
C ILE A 23 1.93 2.62 -1.49
N VAL A 24 1.92 3.20 -2.69
CA VAL A 24 1.11 2.67 -3.80
C VAL A 24 1.58 1.29 -4.24
N HIS A 25 2.87 0.96 -4.17
CA HIS A 25 3.36 -0.35 -4.58
C HIS A 25 3.08 -1.43 -3.54
N PHE A 26 3.36 -1.18 -2.27
CA PHE A 26 3.23 -2.15 -1.18
C PHE A 26 1.82 -2.23 -0.61
N TYR A 27 1.14 -1.08 -0.45
CA TYR A 27 -0.20 -1.00 0.12
C TYR A 27 -1.30 -0.99 -0.93
N ARG A 28 -0.97 -1.15 -2.23
CA ARG A 28 -2.03 -1.36 -3.24
C ARG A 28 -2.86 -2.57 -2.83
N PRO A 29 -4.18 -2.42 -2.65
CA PRO A 29 -5.07 -3.43 -2.08
C PRO A 29 -5.28 -4.67 -2.98
N LYS A 30 -4.47 -4.86 -4.03
CA LYS A 30 -4.53 -6.04 -4.92
C LYS A 30 -4.24 -7.37 -4.20
N ARG A 31 -3.84 -7.37 -2.92
CA ARG A 31 -3.71 -8.57 -2.08
C ARG A 31 -4.64 -8.62 -0.87
N LYS A 32 -5.62 -7.72 -0.74
CA LYS A 32 -6.60 -7.81 0.35
C LYS A 32 -7.65 -8.90 0.15
N GLY A 33 -7.86 -9.38 -1.08
CA GLY A 33 -8.78 -10.49 -1.34
C GLY A 33 -8.34 -11.84 -0.75
N HIS A 34 -7.05 -12.08 -0.57
CA HIS A 34 -6.52 -13.41 -0.19
C HIS A 34 -6.23 -13.58 1.31
N VAL A 35 -6.21 -12.47 2.07
CA VAL A 35 -6.00 -12.50 3.53
C VAL A 35 -7.34 -12.59 4.28
N GLU A 36 -8.44 -12.18 3.65
CA GLU A 36 -9.78 -12.36 4.22
C GLU A 36 -10.39 -13.73 3.89
N GLU A 37 -9.98 -14.38 2.79
CA GLU A 37 -10.37 -15.76 2.44
C GLU A 37 -10.19 -16.78 3.59
N PRO A 38 -9.06 -16.82 4.34
CA PRO A 38 -8.95 -17.73 5.48
C PRO A 38 -9.82 -17.33 6.67
N LYS A 39 -10.27 -16.07 6.77
CA LYS A 39 -11.17 -15.61 7.83
C LYS A 39 -12.64 -15.98 7.54
N TYR A 40 -13.06 -15.96 6.26
CA TYR A 40 -14.39 -16.43 5.87
C TYR A 40 -14.49 -17.95 5.80
N LYS A 41 -13.38 -18.65 5.51
CA LYS A 41 -13.33 -20.12 5.54
C LYS A 41 -13.68 -20.73 6.90
N MET A 42 -13.39 -20.03 8.01
CA MET A 42 -13.80 -20.48 9.36
C MET A 42 -15.30 -20.35 9.62
N LEU A 43 -16.03 -19.51 8.87
CA LEU A 43 -17.49 -19.33 9.03
C LEU A 43 -18.31 -20.31 8.19
N ASP A 44 -17.77 -20.76 7.05
CA ASP A 44 -18.46 -21.71 6.16
C ASP A 44 -18.43 -23.14 6.73
N ASP A 45 -17.33 -23.54 7.40
CA ASP A 45 -17.20 -24.88 8.03
C ASP A 45 -18.21 -25.11 9.18
N ASP A 46 -18.75 -24.04 9.78
CA ASP A 46 -19.76 -24.10 10.87
C ASP A 46 -21.21 -24.16 10.36
N GLN A 47 -21.48 -23.76 9.11
CA GLN A 47 -22.84 -23.80 8.53
C GLN A 47 -23.20 -25.16 7.93
N ASP A 48 -22.22 -25.94 7.49
CA ASP A 48 -22.42 -27.29 6.94
C ASP A 48 -22.68 -28.38 8.01
N GLN A 49 -22.76 -28.01 9.30
CA GLN A 49 -23.03 -28.92 10.42
C GLN A 49 -24.38 -28.72 11.13
N LEU A 50 -25.31 -27.94 10.56
CA LEU A 50 -26.71 -27.78 11.02
C LEU A 50 -27.70 -28.43 10.04
#